data_AF-A0ABD2GEA7-F1
#
_entry.id   AF-A0ABD2GEA7-F1
#
_cell.length_a   1.000
_cell.length_b   1.000
_cell.length_c   1.000
_cell.angle_alpha   90.00
_cell.angle_beta   90.00
_cell.angle_gamma   90.00
#
_symmetry.space_group_name_H-M   'P 1'
#
loop_
_entity.id
_entity.type
_entity.pdbx_description
1 polymer ?
#
loop_
_entity_poly.entity_id
_entity_poly.type
_entity_poly.pdbx_seq_one_letter_code
_entity_poly.pdbx_strand_id
1 'polypeptide(L)'
;MDMDVVTAKMLSEWKSHEGAFGEDHDSLQSTSPESSIDSMCSSPEMCFSSGSQEMKDFPYGFPERRASSKAQRQGKPKMSTKRRVKASEREKMRMRSLAEALHHLRDYLPPDYSQTGQPLTKIQTLKYTIEYINKLSDILGRA
;
A
#
# COMPACT_ATOMS: atom_id res chain seq x y z
N MET A 1 -11.01 -14.58 -33.19
CA MET A 1 -11.41 -15.03 -31.84
C MET A 1 -11.64 -13.79 -31.00
N ASP A 2 -12.73 -13.74 -30.26
CA ASP A 2 -13.10 -12.57 -29.46
C ASP A 2 -12.22 -12.49 -28.21
N MET A 3 -11.33 -11.49 -28.15
CA MET A 3 -10.32 -11.36 -27.10
C MET A 3 -10.93 -10.98 -25.75
N ASP A 4 -12.07 -10.30 -25.73
CA ASP A 4 -12.79 -9.96 -24.52
C ASP A 4 -13.34 -11.22 -23.83
N VAL A 5 -13.83 -12.19 -24.61
CA VAL A 5 -14.29 -13.49 -24.07
C VAL A 5 -13.14 -14.30 -23.45
N VAL A 6 -11.95 -14.33 -24.07
CA VAL A 6 -10.78 -15.05 -23.53
C VAL A 6 -10.30 -14.39 -22.23
N THR A 7 -10.29 -13.06 -22.21
CA THR A 7 -9.90 -12.27 -21.03
C THR A 7 -10.89 -12.49 -19.89
N ALA A 8 -12.20 -12.47 -20.18
CA ALA A 8 -13.26 -12.74 -19.20
C ALA A 8 -13.18 -14.17 -18.62
N LYS A 9 -12.82 -15.16 -19.44
CA LYS A 9 -12.66 -16.55 -19.00
C LYS A 9 -11.48 -16.72 -18.03
N MET A 10 -10.33 -16.12 -18.35
CA MET A 10 -9.15 -16.14 -17.46
C MET A 10 -9.43 -15.44 -16.13
N LEU A 11 -10.11 -14.29 -16.15
CA LEU A 11 -10.50 -13.57 -14.93
C LEU A 11 -11.47 -14.37 -14.06
N SER A 12 -12.37 -15.15 -14.67
CA SER A 12 -13.32 -16.00 -13.95
C SER A 12 -12.64 -17.20 -13.28
N GLU A 13 -11.61 -17.76 -13.93
CA GLU A 13 -10.81 -18.86 -13.39
C GLU A 13 -10.02 -18.44 -12.14
N TRP A 14 -9.39 -17.26 -12.18
CA TRP A 14 -8.63 -16.74 -11.03
C TRP A 14 -9.50 -16.40 -9.81
N LYS A 15 -10.76 -16.00 -10.03
CA LYS A 15 -11.72 -15.75 -8.95
C LYS A 15 -12.11 -17.03 -8.19
N SER A 16 -11.94 -18.21 -8.79
CA SER A 16 -12.32 -19.49 -8.17
C SER A 16 -11.31 -20.00 -7.14
N HIS A 17 -10.08 -19.47 -7.13
CA HIS A 17 -9.01 -19.96 -6.25
C HIS A 17 -8.92 -19.23 -4.89
N GLU A 18 -9.75 -18.21 -4.65
CA GLU A 18 -9.77 -17.47 -3.38
C GLU A 18 -10.60 -18.14 -2.27
N GLY A 19 -11.28 -19.25 -2.56
CA GLY A 19 -12.18 -19.94 -1.62
C GLY A 19 -11.58 -21.12 -0.84
N ALA A 20 -10.28 -21.43 -1.01
CA ALA A 20 -9.71 -22.71 -0.56
C ALA A 20 -8.48 -22.60 0.37
N PHE A 21 -8.21 -21.45 0.97
CA PHE A 21 -7.26 -21.38 2.09
C PHE A 21 -8.03 -21.40 3.41
N GLY A 22 -8.00 -22.61 4.00
CA GLY A 22 -8.72 -22.99 5.18
C GLY A 22 -8.37 -22.19 6.43
N GLU A 23 -9.38 -22.16 7.27
CA GLU A 23 -9.42 -21.86 8.68
C GLU A 23 -8.56 -22.89 9.43
N ASP A 24 -7.47 -22.49 10.10
CA ASP A 24 -6.88 -23.28 11.18
C ASP A 24 -6.13 -22.40 12.20
N HIS A 25 -6.70 -22.43 13.40
CA HIS A 25 -6.16 -22.33 14.76
C HIS A 25 -4.91 -21.50 15.13
N ASP A 26 -5.18 -20.61 16.10
CA ASP A 26 -4.33 -20.22 17.23
C ASP A 26 -3.16 -21.18 17.56
N SER A 27 -1.93 -20.64 17.54
CA SER A 27 -0.88 -21.11 18.45
C SER A 27 0.08 -19.97 18.80
N LEU A 28 -0.09 -19.52 20.03
CA LEU A 28 0.75 -18.61 20.78
C LEU A 28 2.10 -19.27 21.06
N GLN A 29 3.21 -18.68 20.60
CA GLN A 29 4.50 -18.70 21.30
C GLN A 29 5.45 -17.70 20.65
N SER A 30 5.55 -16.51 21.27
CA SER A 30 6.52 -15.48 20.93
C SER A 30 7.41 -15.26 22.13
N THR A 31 8.61 -15.83 22.12
CA THR A 31 9.68 -15.46 23.06
C THR A 31 10.58 -14.42 22.41
N SER A 32 10.47 -13.18 22.90
CA SER A 32 11.33 -12.04 22.57
C SER A 32 12.80 -12.32 22.88
N PRO A 33 13.72 -11.68 22.14
CA PRO A 33 14.90 -11.07 22.72
C PRO A 33 14.75 -9.54 22.77
N GLU A 34 14.94 -8.96 23.95
CA GLU A 34 15.15 -7.52 24.11
C GLU A 34 16.43 -7.11 23.37
N SER A 35 16.32 -6.17 22.43
CA SER A 35 17.48 -5.41 21.96
C SER A 35 17.29 -3.95 22.34
N SER A 36 17.85 -3.62 23.49
CA SER A 36 18.12 -2.28 23.99
C SER A 36 19.21 -1.63 23.14
N ILE A 37 18.88 -0.60 22.35
CA ILE A 37 19.78 0.54 22.13
C ILE A 37 18.95 1.83 22.04
N ASP A 38 19.22 2.78 22.93
CA ASP A 38 18.68 4.13 22.87
C ASP A 38 19.13 4.84 21.58
N SER A 39 18.19 5.19 20.72
CA SER A 39 18.44 6.10 19.60
C SER A 39 17.71 7.41 19.87
N MET A 40 18.49 8.40 20.29
CA MET A 40 18.07 9.79 20.48
C MET A 40 17.26 10.29 19.28
N CYS A 41 15.96 10.46 19.47
CA CYS A 41 15.09 11.15 18.54
C CYS A 41 15.08 12.62 18.92
N SER A 42 15.92 13.43 18.26
CA SER A 42 15.74 14.88 18.27
C SER A 42 14.44 15.22 17.54
N SER A 43 13.35 15.36 18.29
CA SER A 43 12.13 16.02 17.80
C SER A 43 12.24 17.52 18.08
N PRO A 44 11.91 18.41 17.12
CA PRO A 44 11.90 19.84 17.39
C PRO A 44 10.80 20.17 18.41
N GLU A 45 11.20 20.85 19.46
CA GLU A 45 10.32 21.41 20.48
C GLU A 45 9.37 22.44 19.85
N MET A 46 8.07 22.23 19.96
CA MET A 46 7.11 23.32 19.85
C MET A 46 6.77 23.75 21.28
N CYS A 47 7.48 24.77 21.74
CA CYS A 47 7.26 25.46 23.00
C CYS A 47 5.82 25.98 23.07
N PHE A 48 5.01 25.45 23.98
CA PHE A 48 3.87 26.19 24.51
C PHE A 48 4.28 26.74 25.87
N SER A 49 4.95 27.90 25.86
CA SER A 49 5.11 28.70 27.07
C SER A 49 3.73 29.17 27.51
N SER A 50 3.25 28.59 28.61
CA SER A 50 2.26 29.23 29.45
C SER A 50 2.92 30.42 30.12
N GLY A 51 2.58 31.63 29.67
CA GLY A 51 3.05 32.88 30.23
C GLY A 51 1.98 33.95 30.04
N SER A 52 1.28 34.25 31.12
CA SER A 52 0.38 35.39 31.25
C SER A 52 1.14 36.70 31.01
N GLN A 53 0.77 37.48 29.99
CA GLN A 53 0.98 38.92 30.04
C GLN A 53 -0.01 39.66 29.13
N GLU A 54 -0.68 40.63 29.74
CA GLU A 54 -1.70 41.49 29.14
C GLU A 54 -1.11 42.49 28.15
N MET A 55 -1.72 42.65 26.96
CA MET A 55 -1.81 43.95 26.27
C MET A 55 -2.83 43.92 25.10
N LYS A 56 -3.92 44.67 25.29
CA LYS A 56 -4.72 45.49 24.35
C LYS A 56 -5.07 45.02 22.93
N ASP A 57 -6.39 44.98 22.71
CA ASP A 57 -7.17 45.41 21.53
C ASP A 57 -6.76 44.95 20.13
N PHE A 58 -7.47 43.92 19.63
CA PHE A 58 -7.93 43.85 18.23
C PHE A 58 -9.27 43.08 18.15
N PRO A 59 -10.34 43.64 17.53
CA PRO A 59 -11.65 43.02 17.49
C PRO A 59 -11.81 42.21 16.19
N TYR A 60 -11.61 40.90 16.23
CA TYR A 60 -12.23 40.00 15.27
C TYR A 60 -12.63 38.70 15.96
N GLY A 61 -13.92 38.59 16.23
CA GLY A 61 -14.50 37.50 17.00
C GLY A 61 -14.50 36.19 16.25
N PHE A 62 -14.04 35.14 16.93
CA PHE A 62 -14.50 33.78 16.70
C PHE A 62 -14.87 33.20 18.06
N PRO A 63 -16.13 32.77 18.29
CA PRO A 63 -16.54 32.32 19.61
C PRO A 63 -15.87 31.00 19.97
N GLU A 64 -15.03 31.09 21.00
CA GLU A 64 -14.61 29.97 21.84
C GLU A 64 -15.85 29.23 22.34
N ARG A 65 -16.08 28.03 21.83
CA ARG A 65 -17.02 27.07 22.43
C ARG A 65 -16.25 26.06 23.26
N ARG A 66 -15.94 26.43 24.51
CA ARG A 66 -15.94 25.47 25.61
C ARG A 66 -17.39 25.15 25.96
N ALA A 67 -17.87 23.98 25.55
CA ALA A 67 -18.91 23.29 26.29
C ALA A 67 -18.86 21.81 25.95
N SER A 68 -18.59 21.04 27.00
CA SER A 68 -18.70 19.60 27.11
C SER A 68 -19.95 19.03 26.44
N SER A 69 -19.77 18.00 25.62
CA SER A 69 -20.68 16.87 25.63
C SER A 69 -19.88 15.59 25.37
N LYS A 70 -19.91 14.71 26.37
CA LYS A 70 -19.50 13.31 26.27
C LYS A 70 -20.41 12.63 25.26
N ALA A 71 -20.14 12.80 23.97
CA ALA A 71 -20.65 11.87 22.97
C ALA A 71 -19.76 10.63 23.06
N GLN A 72 -20.17 9.66 23.89
CA GLN A 72 -19.81 8.26 23.72
C GLN A 72 -20.26 7.85 22.31
N ARG A 73 -19.46 8.22 21.31
CA ARG A 73 -19.43 7.47 20.06
C ARG A 73 -18.87 6.13 20.50
N GLN A 74 -19.73 5.11 20.53
CA GLN A 74 -19.34 3.70 20.56
C GLN A 74 -18.37 3.51 19.39
N GLY A 75 -17.11 3.83 19.66
CA GLY A 75 -16.07 4.02 18.68
C GLY A 75 -15.37 2.69 18.61
N LYS A 76 -15.62 1.97 17.52
CA LYS A 76 -14.91 0.74 17.15
C LYS A 76 -13.43 0.84 17.59
N PRO A 77 -12.87 -0.21 18.23
CA PRO A 77 -11.50 -0.17 18.71
C PRO A 77 -10.55 0.21 17.56
N LYS A 78 -10.09 1.47 17.56
CA LYS A 78 -9.12 1.95 16.58
C LYS A 78 -7.78 1.30 16.88
N MET A 79 -7.18 0.74 15.84
CA MET A 79 -5.86 0.11 15.91
C MET A 79 -4.85 1.08 16.55
N SER A 80 -4.08 0.62 17.54
CA SER A 80 -3.00 1.41 18.15
C SER A 80 -2.02 1.92 17.10
N THR A 81 -1.45 3.12 17.30
CA THR A 81 -0.43 3.72 16.44
C THR A 81 0.72 2.75 16.16
N LYS A 82 1.19 2.00 17.17
CA LYS A 82 2.24 0.97 16.99
C LYS A 82 1.83 -0.12 15.99
N ARG A 83 0.58 -0.57 16.06
CA ARG A 83 0.03 -1.58 15.12
C ARG A 83 -0.10 -1.02 13.71
N ARG A 84 -0.52 0.24 13.58
CA ARG A 84 -0.59 0.95 12.29
C ARG A 84 0.78 1.05 11.62
N VAL A 85 1.81 1.47 12.36
CA VAL A 85 3.18 1.57 11.83
C VAL A 85 3.70 0.21 11.35
N LYS A 86 3.55 -0.85 12.16
CA LYS A 86 3.96 -2.21 11.75
C LYS A 86 3.23 -2.67 10.48
N ALA A 87 1.94 -2.35 10.36
CA ALA A 87 1.16 -2.69 9.17
C ALA A 87 1.62 -1.89 7.93
N SER A 88 1.91 -0.60 8.08
CA SER A 88 2.42 0.24 6.99
C SER A 88 3.79 -0.23 6.49
N GLU A 89 4.71 -0.62 7.37
CA GLU A 89 6.01 -1.15 6.95
C GLU A 89 5.87 -2.48 6.20
N ARG A 90 4.95 -3.36 6.64
CA ARG A 90 4.65 -4.60 5.89
C ARG A 90 4.11 -4.29 4.50
N GLU A 91 3.19 -3.34 4.36
CA GLU A 91 2.66 -2.97 3.04
C GLU A 91 3.74 -2.34 2.16
N LYS A 92 4.68 -1.59 2.74
CA LYS A 92 5.84 -1.07 2.02
C LYS A 92 6.73 -2.20 1.51
N MET A 93 7.02 -3.23 2.31
CA MET A 93 7.75 -4.42 1.86
C MET A 93 7.00 -5.14 0.72
N ARG A 94 5.68 -5.30 0.85
CA ARG A 94 4.83 -5.92 -0.17
C ARG A 94 4.88 -5.14 -1.49
N MET A 95 4.75 -3.81 -1.44
CA MET A 95 4.84 -2.96 -2.63
C MET A 95 6.23 -2.95 -3.27
N ARG A 96 7.31 -3.09 -2.48
CA ARG A 96 8.66 -3.25 -3.01
C ARG A 96 8.82 -4.54 -3.80
N SER A 97 8.37 -5.67 -3.25
CA SER A 97 8.39 -6.96 -3.97
C SER A 97 7.56 -6.91 -5.26
N LEU A 98 6.39 -6.27 -5.24
CA LEU A 98 5.58 -6.08 -6.45
C LEU A 98 6.31 -5.24 -7.52
N ALA A 99 7.01 -4.18 -7.11
CA ALA A 99 7.77 -3.35 -8.04
C ALA A 99 8.93 -4.13 -8.67
N GLU A 100 9.65 -4.91 -7.87
CA GLU A 100 10.75 -5.78 -8.33
C GLU A 100 10.25 -6.81 -9.36
N ALA A 101 9.16 -7.52 -9.07
CA ALA A 101 8.57 -8.47 -10.01
C ALA A 101 8.15 -7.80 -11.33
N LEU A 102 7.64 -6.56 -11.28
CA LEU A 102 7.32 -5.78 -12.46
C LEU A 102 8.57 -5.35 -13.24
N HIS A 103 9.71 -5.11 -12.58
CA HIS A 103 10.99 -4.87 -13.25
C HIS A 103 11.47 -6.13 -13.96
N HIS A 104 11.49 -7.27 -13.28
CA HIS A 104 11.84 -8.55 -13.92
C HIS A 104 10.95 -8.85 -15.13
N LEU A 105 9.66 -8.53 -15.07
CA LEU A 105 8.76 -8.70 -16.21
C LEU A 105 9.19 -7.88 -17.45
N ARG A 106 9.78 -6.68 -17.25
CA ARG A 106 10.26 -5.85 -18.35
C ARG A 106 11.48 -6.46 -19.03
N ASP A 107 12.32 -7.20 -18.31
CA ASP A 107 13.52 -7.83 -18.86
C ASP A 107 13.18 -8.94 -19.88
N TYR A 108 11.96 -9.49 -19.80
CA TYR A 108 11.44 -10.47 -20.76
C TYR A 108 10.73 -9.84 -21.96
N LEU A 109 10.53 -8.52 -21.98
CA LEU A 109 9.88 -7.86 -23.11
C LEU A 109 10.91 -7.52 -24.20
N PRO A 110 10.58 -7.72 -25.49
CA PRO A 110 11.45 -7.31 -26.58
C PRO A 110 11.83 -5.82 -26.52
N PRO A 111 13.06 -5.45 -26.90
CA PRO A 111 13.52 -4.05 -26.89
C PRO A 111 12.67 -3.10 -27.74
N ASP A 112 11.98 -3.63 -28.75
CA ASP A 112 11.04 -2.90 -29.60
C ASP A 112 9.88 -2.27 -28.82
N TYR A 113 9.56 -2.81 -27.65
CA TYR A 113 8.53 -2.21 -26.78
C TYR A 113 9.09 -1.04 -25.93
N SER A 114 10.42 -0.90 -25.80
CA SER A 114 11.09 0.12 -24.98
C SER A 114 11.87 1.17 -25.81
N GLN A 115 11.50 1.38 -27.08
CA GLN A 115 12.25 2.14 -28.10
C GLN A 115 12.72 3.56 -27.74
N THR A 116 12.27 4.15 -26.64
CA THR A 116 12.55 5.55 -26.28
C THR A 116 13.62 5.71 -25.19
N GLY A 117 14.27 4.63 -24.75
CA GLY A 117 15.19 4.67 -23.60
C GLY A 117 14.50 5.08 -22.29
N GLN A 118 13.17 5.15 -22.31
CA GLN A 118 12.32 5.46 -21.17
C GLN A 118 11.81 4.14 -20.57
N PRO A 119 11.83 3.99 -19.24
CA PRO A 119 11.28 2.80 -18.60
C PRO A 119 9.76 2.73 -18.82
N LEU A 120 9.27 1.54 -19.18
CA LEU A 120 7.83 1.30 -19.37
C LEU A 120 7.02 1.63 -18.11
N THR A 121 5.87 2.29 -18.29
CA THR A 121 4.90 2.44 -17.19
C THR A 121 4.28 1.09 -16.81
N LYS A 122 3.71 0.97 -15.60
CA LYS A 122 3.08 -0.28 -15.13
C LYS A 122 2.02 -0.80 -16.11
N ILE A 123 1.17 0.10 -16.61
CA ILE A 123 0.10 -0.27 -17.54
C ILE A 123 0.65 -0.70 -18.90
N GLN A 124 1.71 -0.06 -19.40
CA GLN A 124 2.35 -0.45 -20.66
C GLN A 124 3.01 -1.83 -20.53
N THR A 125 3.76 -2.08 -19.45
CA THR A 125 4.38 -3.40 -19.20
C THR A 125 3.34 -4.51 -19.23
N LEU A 126 2.20 -4.32 -18.56
CA LEU A 126 1.12 -5.32 -18.54
C LEU A 126 0.50 -5.52 -19.94
N LYS A 127 0.20 -4.43 -20.66
CA LYS A 127 -0.36 -4.51 -22.02
C LYS A 127 0.59 -5.23 -22.99
N TYR A 128 1.87 -4.85 -23.00
CA TYR A 128 2.86 -5.45 -23.90
C TYR A 128 3.16 -6.91 -23.54
N THR A 129 3.11 -7.28 -22.25
CA THR A 129 3.23 -8.69 -21.84
C THR A 129 2.12 -9.54 -22.42
N ILE A 130 0.87 -9.09 -22.33
CA ILE A 130 -0.28 -9.81 -22.89
C ILE A 130 -0.12 -9.97 -24.41
N GLU A 131 0.24 -8.88 -25.10
CA GLU A 131 0.47 -8.91 -26.55
C GLU A 131 1.60 -9.87 -26.94
N TYR A 132 2.70 -9.87 -26.18
CA TYR A 132 3.85 -10.71 -26.45
C TYR A 132 3.54 -12.20 -26.22
N ILE A 133 2.84 -12.55 -25.13
CA ILE A 133 2.37 -13.92 -24.88
C ILE A 133 1.47 -14.40 -26.04
N ASN A 134 0.55 -13.55 -26.51
CA ASN A 134 -0.33 -13.90 -27.64
C ASN A 134 0.48 -14.14 -28.92
N LYS A 135 1.44 -13.26 -29.24
CA LYS A 135 2.32 -13.44 -30.41
C LYS A 135 3.11 -14.74 -30.35
N LEU A 136 3.70 -15.06 -29.19
CA LEU A 136 4.44 -16.32 -29.00
C LEU A 136 3.51 -17.53 -29.12
N SER A 137 2.31 -17.45 -28.54
CA SER A 137 1.30 -18.52 -28.63
C SER A 137 0.86 -18.76 -30.08
N ASP A 138 0.69 -17.69 -30.85
CA ASP A 138 0.36 -17.76 -32.28
C ASP A 138 1.48 -18.39 -33.12
N ILE A 139 2.74 -18.10 -32.80
CA ILE A 139 3.90 -18.69 -33.49
C ILE A 139 3.96 -20.20 -33.19
N LEU A 140 3.79 -20.58 -31.91
CA LEU A 140 3.83 -21.97 -31.49
C LEU A 140 2.62 -22.78 -31.98
N GLY A 141 1.44 -22.17 -32.12
CA GLY A 141 0.23 -22.84 -32.60
C GLY A 141 0.10 -22.92 -34.12
N ARG A 142 0.95 -22.21 -34.88
CA ARG A 142 1.07 -22.34 -36.34
C ARG A 142 2.14 -23.35 -36.76
N ALA A 143 2.96 -23.83 -35.83
CA ALA A 143 3.90 -24.95 -36.01
C ALA A 143 3.16 -26.29 -35.82
#